data_AF-A0A7C1ZAC9-F1
#
_entry.id   AF-A0A7C1ZAC9-F1
#
_cell.length_a   1.000
_cell.length_b   1.000
_cell.length_c   1.000
_cell.angle_alpha   90.00
_cell.angle_beta   90.00
_cell.angle_gamma   90.00
#
_symmetry.space_group_name_H-M   'P 1'
#
loop_
_entity.id
_entity.type
_entity.pdbx_description
1 polymer ?
#
loop_
_entity_poly.entity_id
_entity_poly.type
_entity_poly.pdbx_seq_one_letter_code
_entity_poly.pdbx_strand_id
1 'polypeptide(L)'
;MAEMTGLQTNVEAPDFSDPLGLLKACHQRILGFCNLLEKMVVHNNKNGIDSEFKQAAQKIHRYFTTAGILHHMDEEQDLFPLLVGQSLKIATIINDLKQDHIAMNAAWEKLEPVLAHPAIIEDASEFEQWVNEFCHLYRKHIKTEEEDFLSIAQHMLSSEQLVHLGESMKERRGKGRI
;
A
#
# COMPACT_ATOMS: atom_id res chain seq x y z
N MET A 1 -16.02 -8.71 -22.58
CA MET A 1 -15.62 -7.43 -21.95
C MET A 1 -15.30 -7.77 -20.52
N ALA A 2 -14.02 -7.73 -20.11
CA ALA A 2 -13.67 -7.97 -18.71
C ALA A 2 -13.85 -6.63 -17.99
N GLU A 3 -14.91 -6.49 -17.21
CA GLU A 3 -15.19 -5.24 -16.49
C GLU A 3 -14.07 -4.97 -15.46
N MET A 4 -13.56 -3.74 -15.41
CA MET A 4 -12.66 -3.26 -14.34
C MET A 4 -13.43 -2.91 -13.05
N THR A 5 -14.68 -3.36 -12.93
CA THR A 5 -15.52 -3.13 -11.75
C THR A 5 -15.18 -4.09 -10.62
N GLY A 6 -14.70 -3.51 -9.52
CA GLY A 6 -14.93 -4.03 -8.16
C GLY A 6 -13.67 -4.39 -7.38
N LEU A 7 -13.13 -3.43 -6.61
CA LEU A 7 -12.64 -3.78 -5.27
C LEU A 7 -13.90 -4.07 -4.44
N GLN A 8 -14.28 -5.35 -4.34
CA GLN A 8 -15.31 -5.78 -3.40
C GLN A 8 -14.63 -6.15 -2.08
N THR A 9 -14.72 -5.27 -1.10
CA THR A 9 -14.34 -5.57 0.29
C THR A 9 -15.62 -5.65 1.11
N ASN A 10 -16.19 -6.85 1.25
CA ASN A 10 -17.42 -7.09 2.02
C ASN A 10 -17.13 -7.65 3.43
N VAL A 11 -16.04 -7.16 4.05
CA VAL A 11 -15.69 -7.43 5.45
C VAL A 11 -15.69 -6.07 6.14
N GLU A 12 -16.36 -5.94 7.29
CA GLU A 12 -16.24 -4.74 8.12
C GLU A 12 -14.75 -4.49 8.38
N ALA A 13 -14.26 -3.33 7.92
CA ALA A 13 -12.86 -2.99 8.10
C ALA A 13 -12.58 -2.89 9.61
N PRO A 14 -11.49 -3.51 10.12
CA PRO A 14 -11.06 -3.33 11.49
C PRO A 14 -10.99 -1.83 11.81
N ASP A 15 -11.46 -1.45 12.99
CA ASP A 15 -11.30 -0.08 13.46
C ASP A 15 -9.96 0.09 14.19
N PHE A 16 -9.71 1.27 14.74
CA PHE A 16 -8.45 1.58 15.41
C PHE A 16 -8.22 0.80 16.71
N SER A 17 -9.18 -0.03 17.18
CA SER A 17 -8.96 -0.93 18.32
C SER A 17 -8.17 -2.19 17.94
N ASP A 18 -8.04 -2.49 16.64
CA ASP A 18 -7.17 -3.54 16.09
C ASP A 18 -6.21 -2.93 15.05
N PRO A 19 -5.13 -2.25 15.49
CA PRO A 19 -4.21 -1.57 14.59
C PRO A 19 -3.49 -2.52 13.63
N LEU A 20 -3.12 -3.73 14.08
CA LEU A 20 -2.45 -4.71 13.22
C LEU A 20 -3.42 -5.30 12.18
N GLY A 21 -4.68 -5.52 12.55
CA GLY A 21 -5.73 -5.88 11.60
C GLY A 21 -6.00 -4.77 10.57
N LEU A 22 -5.95 -3.50 10.99
CA LEU A 22 -6.09 -2.35 10.09
C LEU A 22 -4.94 -2.27 9.07
N LEU A 23 -3.69 -2.55 9.46
CA LEU A 23 -2.56 -2.65 8.54
C LEU A 23 -2.77 -3.77 7.51
N LYS A 24 -3.18 -4.97 7.94
CA LYS A 24 -3.52 -6.08 7.03
C LYS A 24 -4.68 -5.72 6.07
N ALA A 25 -5.66 -4.98 6.53
CA ALA A 25 -6.73 -4.48 5.66
C ALA A 25 -6.24 -3.42 4.64
N CYS A 26 -5.21 -2.62 4.99
CA CYS A 26 -4.49 -1.79 4.01
C CYS A 26 -3.77 -2.65 2.98
N HIS A 27 -3.08 -3.72 3.37
CA HIS A 27 -2.41 -4.64 2.45
C HIS A 27 -3.36 -5.27 1.45
N GLN A 28 -4.52 -5.76 1.91
CA GLN A 28 -5.54 -6.32 1.03
C GLN A 28 -6.02 -5.31 -0.04
N ARG A 29 -6.17 -4.04 0.35
CA ARG A 29 -6.53 -2.97 -0.58
C ARG A 29 -5.40 -2.68 -1.57
N ILE A 30 -4.16 -2.61 -1.10
CA ILE A 30 -2.96 -2.44 -1.94
C ILE A 30 -2.87 -3.55 -2.98
N LEU A 31 -3.01 -4.82 -2.57
CA LEU A 31 -3.03 -5.97 -3.48
C LEU A 31 -4.17 -5.87 -4.50
N GLY A 32 -5.34 -5.39 -4.08
CA GLY A 32 -6.45 -5.08 -4.98
C GLY A 32 -6.09 -4.04 -6.03
N PHE A 33 -5.36 -2.99 -5.66
CA PHE A 33 -4.87 -1.98 -6.61
C PHE A 33 -3.76 -2.50 -7.53
N CYS A 34 -2.86 -3.36 -7.04
CA CYS A 34 -1.88 -4.03 -7.91
C CYS A 34 -2.58 -4.84 -9.01
N ASN A 35 -3.61 -5.61 -8.64
CA ASN A 35 -4.40 -6.37 -9.62
C ASN A 35 -5.17 -5.45 -10.59
N LEU A 36 -5.60 -4.27 -10.14
CA LEU A 36 -6.26 -3.28 -11.00
C LEU A 36 -5.26 -2.66 -11.99
N LEU A 37 -4.05 -2.31 -11.55
CA LEU A 37 -2.99 -1.79 -12.41
C LEU A 37 -2.64 -2.78 -13.53
N GLU A 38 -2.50 -4.07 -13.21
CA GLU A 38 -2.23 -5.11 -14.22
C GLU A 38 -3.38 -5.25 -15.23
N LYS A 39 -4.64 -5.14 -14.77
CA LYS A 39 -5.79 -5.09 -15.68
C LYS A 39 -5.76 -3.86 -16.57
N MET A 40 -5.34 -2.71 -16.05
CA MET A 40 -5.20 -1.47 -16.83
C MET A 40 -4.17 -1.62 -17.95
N VAL A 41 -3.05 -2.32 -17.73
CA VAL A 41 -2.08 -2.64 -18.79
C VAL A 41 -2.76 -3.41 -19.94
N VAL A 42 -3.48 -4.49 -19.61
CA VAL A 42 -4.21 -5.29 -20.60
C VAL A 42 -5.28 -4.47 -21.31
N HIS A 43 -5.97 -3.59 -20.58
CA HIS A 43 -7.00 -2.70 -21.14
C HIS A 43 -6.42 -1.67 -22.10
N ASN A 44 -5.33 -1.01 -21.73
CA ASN A 44 -4.67 0.00 -22.56
C ASN A 44 -4.27 -0.60 -23.93
N ASN A 45 -3.70 -1.80 -23.92
CA ASN A 45 -3.31 -2.50 -25.15
C ASN A 45 -4.47 -2.86 -26.09
N LYS A 46 -5.71 -2.96 -25.56
CA LYS A 46 -6.90 -3.36 -26.33
C LYS A 46 -7.82 -2.21 -26.70
N ASN A 47 -8.03 -1.29 -25.76
CA ASN A 47 -9.06 -0.26 -25.80
C ASN A 47 -8.47 1.16 -25.72
N GLY A 48 -7.18 1.30 -25.40
CA GLY A 48 -6.54 2.57 -25.13
C GLY A 48 -7.02 3.24 -23.84
N ILE A 49 -6.80 4.55 -23.75
CA ILE A 49 -7.03 5.36 -22.55
C ILE A 49 -8.43 5.97 -22.58
N ASP A 50 -9.43 5.09 -22.42
CA ASP A 50 -10.83 5.46 -22.39
C ASP A 50 -11.29 5.98 -21.00
N SER A 51 -12.60 6.18 -20.84
CA SER A 51 -13.17 6.63 -19.57
C SER A 51 -13.02 5.62 -18.42
N GLU A 52 -12.93 4.32 -18.72
CA GLU A 52 -12.79 3.28 -17.70
C GLU A 52 -11.37 3.28 -17.13
N PHE A 53 -10.36 3.38 -18.03
CA PHE A 53 -8.95 3.52 -17.64
C PHE A 53 -8.74 4.76 -16.76
N LYS A 54 -9.30 5.91 -17.16
CA LYS A 54 -9.16 7.17 -16.40
C LYS A 54 -9.77 7.09 -15.00
N GLN A 55 -10.91 6.42 -14.86
CA GLN A 55 -11.54 6.20 -13.55
C GLN A 55 -10.71 5.27 -12.66
N ALA A 56 -10.14 4.21 -13.22
CA ALA A 56 -9.25 3.31 -12.48
C ALA A 56 -7.99 4.04 -12.02
N ALA A 57 -7.36 4.80 -12.92
CA ALA A 57 -6.19 5.63 -12.64
C ALA A 57 -6.42 6.61 -11.48
N GLN A 58 -7.54 7.35 -11.50
CA GLN A 58 -7.90 8.28 -10.42
C GLN A 58 -8.10 7.59 -9.07
N LYS A 59 -8.70 6.40 -9.03
CA LYS A 59 -8.91 5.66 -7.77
C LYS A 59 -7.57 5.23 -7.17
N ILE A 60 -6.68 4.69 -8.00
CA ILE A 60 -5.33 4.25 -7.58
C ILE A 60 -4.52 5.45 -7.12
N HIS A 61 -4.47 6.51 -7.93
CA HIS A 61 -3.79 7.77 -7.63
C HIS A 61 -4.21 8.34 -6.28
N ARG A 62 -5.52 8.47 -6.04
CA ARG A 62 -6.06 8.97 -4.77
C ARG A 62 -5.61 8.12 -3.57
N TYR A 63 -5.57 6.80 -3.72
CA TYR A 63 -5.19 5.92 -2.61
C TYR A 63 -3.70 6.08 -2.26
N PHE A 64 -2.81 5.98 -3.24
CA PHE A 64 -1.37 5.99 -2.98
C PHE A 64 -0.82 7.40 -2.66
N THR A 65 -1.50 8.47 -3.07
CA THR A 65 -1.17 9.85 -2.64
C THR A 65 -1.65 10.19 -1.23
N THR A 66 -2.46 9.33 -0.59
CA THR A 66 -2.98 9.58 0.76
C THR A 66 -2.81 8.36 1.66
N ALA A 67 -3.72 7.39 1.60
CA ALA A 67 -3.74 6.22 2.44
C ALA A 67 -2.45 5.40 2.39
N GLY A 68 -1.81 5.28 1.22
CA GLY A 68 -0.51 4.61 1.07
C GLY A 68 0.61 5.29 1.89
N ILE A 69 0.70 6.62 1.83
CA ILE A 69 1.67 7.39 2.63
C ILE A 69 1.39 7.22 4.12
N LEU A 70 0.12 7.33 4.52
CA LEU A 70 -0.28 7.19 5.91
C LEU A 70 0.06 5.80 6.47
N HIS A 71 -0.09 4.75 5.66
CA HIS A 71 0.27 3.38 6.03
C HIS A 71 1.75 3.23 6.37
N HIS A 72 2.66 3.63 5.48
CA HIS A 72 4.10 3.59 5.80
C HIS A 72 4.47 4.48 7.00
N MET A 73 3.76 5.59 7.21
CA MET A 73 3.97 6.43 8.41
C MET A 73 3.54 5.71 9.70
N ASP A 74 2.44 4.95 9.68
CA ASP A 74 2.02 4.15 10.84
C ASP A 74 3.09 3.13 11.22
N GLU A 75 3.70 2.49 10.23
CA GLU A 75 4.80 1.56 10.43
C GLU A 75 6.06 2.26 10.94
N GLU A 76 6.56 3.23 10.20
CA GLU A 76 7.89 3.78 10.46
C GLU A 76 7.96 4.68 11.69
N GLN A 77 6.88 5.38 12.02
CA GLN A 77 6.84 6.34 13.12
C GLN A 77 6.34 5.72 14.42
N ASP A 78 5.49 4.69 14.35
CA ASP A 78 4.86 4.11 15.54
C ASP A 78 5.21 2.64 15.72
N LEU A 79 4.90 1.76 14.77
CA LEU A 79 5.02 0.31 14.96
C LEU A 79 6.47 -0.17 15.04
N PHE A 80 7.32 0.19 14.07
CA PHE A 80 8.72 -0.23 14.02
C PHE A 80 9.51 0.21 15.26
N PRO A 81 9.36 1.47 15.76
CA PRO A 81 10.01 1.90 17.00
C PRO A 81 9.64 1.09 18.25
N LEU A 82 8.45 0.48 18.32
CA LEU A 82 8.08 -0.37 19.46
C LEU A 82 8.87 -1.68 19.52
N LEU A 83 9.39 -2.13 18.38
CA LEU A 83 10.03 -3.43 18.21
C LEU A 83 11.54 -3.34 17.89
N VAL A 84 12.03 -2.16 17.51
CA VAL A 84 13.46 -1.94 17.31
C VAL A 84 14.22 -2.15 18.62
N GLY A 85 15.29 -2.95 18.59
CA GLY A 85 16.11 -3.27 19.77
C GLY A 85 15.71 -4.55 20.52
N GLN A 86 14.62 -5.22 20.12
CA GLN A 86 14.20 -6.48 20.73
C GLN A 86 15.10 -7.66 20.35
N SER A 87 15.64 -7.67 19.12
CA SER A 87 16.67 -8.59 18.68
C SER A 87 17.36 -8.08 17.41
N LEU A 88 18.55 -8.60 17.11
CA LEU A 88 19.21 -8.34 15.82
C LEU A 88 18.35 -8.77 14.63
N LYS A 89 17.63 -9.90 14.75
CA LYS A 89 16.74 -10.40 13.69
C LYS A 89 15.63 -9.38 13.37
N ILE A 90 14.96 -8.85 14.39
CA ILE A 90 13.90 -7.85 14.20
C ILE A 90 14.46 -6.55 13.63
N ALA A 91 15.64 -6.12 14.09
CA ALA A 91 16.30 -4.93 13.55
C ALA A 91 16.63 -5.09 12.06
N THR A 92 17.09 -6.27 11.62
CA THR A 92 17.33 -6.56 10.20
C THR A 92 16.03 -6.53 9.39
N ILE A 93 14.95 -7.17 9.86
CA ILE A 93 13.65 -7.15 9.18
C ILE A 93 13.14 -5.72 9.02
N ILE A 94 13.16 -4.92 10.08
CA ILE A 94 12.74 -3.50 10.02
C ILE A 94 13.58 -2.70 9.03
N ASN A 95 14.89 -2.92 9.00
CA ASN A 95 15.76 -2.24 8.04
C ASN A 95 15.38 -2.60 6.60
N ASP A 96 15.15 -3.88 6.33
CA ASP A 96 14.80 -4.36 4.99
C ASP A 96 13.43 -3.84 4.55
N LEU A 97 12.43 -3.81 5.44
CA LEU A 97 11.12 -3.20 5.18
C LEU A 97 11.24 -1.71 4.84
N LYS A 98 12.09 -0.96 5.56
CA LYS A 98 12.35 0.46 5.24
C LYS A 98 13.04 0.64 3.88
N GLN A 99 13.96 -0.25 3.51
CA GLN A 99 14.55 -0.21 2.16
C GLN A 99 13.51 -0.52 1.08
N ASP A 100 12.60 -1.46 1.34
CA ASP A 100 11.48 -1.74 0.45
C ASP A 100 10.58 -0.49 0.29
N HIS A 101 10.26 0.26 1.36
CA HIS A 101 9.50 1.52 1.28
C HIS A 101 10.17 2.57 0.38
N ILE A 102 11.50 2.70 0.47
CA ILE A 102 12.27 3.61 -0.41
C ILE A 102 12.14 3.17 -1.87
N ALA A 103 12.30 1.88 -2.16
CA ALA A 103 12.17 1.35 -3.50
C ALA A 103 10.74 1.52 -4.06
N MET A 104 9.72 1.31 -3.23
CA MET A 104 8.32 1.55 -3.60
C MET A 104 8.03 3.01 -3.92
N ASN A 105 8.57 3.94 -3.13
CA ASN A 105 8.43 5.36 -3.39
C ASN A 105 9.08 5.73 -4.73
N ALA A 106 10.26 5.21 -5.03
CA ALA A 106 10.92 5.43 -6.33
C ALA A 106 10.12 4.82 -7.51
N ALA A 107 9.49 3.66 -7.32
CA ALA A 107 8.58 3.10 -8.33
C ALA A 107 7.29 3.94 -8.47
N TRP A 108 6.77 4.47 -7.35
CA TRP A 108 5.61 5.35 -7.35
C TRP A 108 5.88 6.67 -8.08
N GLU A 109 7.07 7.26 -7.95
CA GLU A 109 7.46 8.49 -8.67
C GLU A 109 7.35 8.36 -10.20
N LYS A 110 7.48 7.14 -10.74
CA LYS A 110 7.28 6.86 -12.17
C LYS A 110 5.81 6.72 -12.54
N LEU A 111 5.01 6.09 -11.67
CA LEU A 111 3.58 5.81 -11.92
C LEU A 111 2.65 7.00 -11.60
N GLU A 112 2.98 7.80 -10.60
CA GLU A 112 2.11 8.88 -10.11
C GLU A 112 1.70 9.85 -11.23
N PRO A 113 2.62 10.37 -12.07
CA PRO A 113 2.26 11.37 -13.07
C PRO A 113 1.32 10.80 -14.14
N VAL A 114 1.54 9.55 -14.54
CA VAL A 114 0.73 8.88 -15.56
C VAL A 114 -0.63 8.43 -15.03
N LEU A 115 -0.75 8.18 -13.72
CA LEU A 115 -2.04 7.89 -13.10
C LEU A 115 -2.83 9.18 -12.80
N ALA A 116 -2.14 10.28 -12.49
CA ALA A 116 -2.74 11.61 -12.37
C ALA A 116 -3.25 12.14 -13.72
N HIS A 117 -2.45 11.93 -14.78
CA HIS A 117 -2.71 12.43 -16.13
C HIS A 117 -2.49 11.34 -17.19
N PRO A 118 -3.41 10.36 -17.33
CA PRO A 118 -3.26 9.25 -18.26
C PRO A 118 -2.96 9.62 -19.72
N ALA A 119 -3.34 10.82 -20.16
CA ALA A 119 -3.06 11.28 -21.52
C ALA A 119 -1.56 11.41 -21.87
N ILE A 120 -0.66 11.41 -20.88
CA ILE A 120 0.79 11.50 -21.10
C ILE A 120 1.46 10.13 -21.29
N ILE A 121 0.70 9.02 -21.22
CA ILE A 121 1.24 7.69 -21.51
C ILE A 121 1.48 7.61 -23.03
N GLU A 122 2.75 7.70 -23.41
CA GLU A 122 3.18 7.63 -24.82
C GLU A 122 3.57 6.19 -25.21
N ASP A 123 4.20 5.43 -24.31
CA ASP A 123 4.62 4.05 -24.53
C ASP A 123 3.90 3.08 -23.56
N ALA A 124 3.08 2.21 -24.13
CA ALA A 124 2.34 1.18 -23.37
C ALA A 124 3.28 0.12 -22.75
N SER A 125 4.42 -0.17 -23.37
CA SER A 125 5.43 -1.10 -22.85
C SER A 125 6.15 -0.53 -21.64
N GLU A 126 6.46 0.77 -21.67
CA GLU A 126 7.06 1.46 -20.52
C GLU A 126 6.09 1.51 -19.33
N PHE A 127 4.82 1.85 -19.59
CA PHE A 127 3.78 1.79 -18.57
C PHE A 127 3.64 0.38 -17.95
N GLU A 128 3.67 -0.67 -18.78
CA GLU A 128 3.66 -2.06 -18.30
C GLU A 128 4.86 -2.38 -17.40
N GLN A 129 6.06 -1.92 -17.76
CA GLN A 129 7.25 -2.12 -16.93
C GLN A 129 7.13 -1.46 -15.56
N TRP A 130 6.67 -0.21 -15.50
CA TRP A 130 6.45 0.49 -14.23
C TRP A 130 5.40 -0.19 -13.35
N VAL A 131 4.30 -0.66 -13.96
CA VAL A 131 3.27 -1.42 -13.24
C VAL A 131 3.85 -2.72 -12.68
N ASN A 132 4.59 -3.47 -13.49
CA ASN A 132 5.19 -4.74 -13.06
C ASN A 132 6.19 -4.55 -11.92
N GLU A 133 7.06 -3.54 -12.00
CA GLU A 133 8.02 -3.17 -10.95
C GLU A 133 7.30 -2.85 -9.63
N PHE A 134 6.32 -1.94 -9.68
CA PHE A 134 5.56 -1.51 -8.51
C PHE A 134 4.78 -2.65 -7.85
N CYS A 135 4.06 -3.45 -8.64
CA CYS A 135 3.29 -4.58 -8.14
C CYS A 135 4.18 -5.69 -7.57
N HIS A 136 5.36 -5.92 -8.16
CA HIS A 136 6.33 -6.87 -7.61
C HIS A 136 6.85 -6.44 -6.24
N LEU A 137 7.25 -5.18 -6.10
CA LEU A 137 7.75 -4.62 -4.83
C LEU A 137 6.73 -4.76 -3.71
N TYR A 138 5.49 -4.31 -3.94
CA TYR A 138 4.43 -4.39 -2.92
C TYR A 138 4.10 -5.83 -2.52
N ARG A 139 3.99 -6.76 -3.47
CA ARG A 139 3.69 -8.16 -3.13
C ARG A 139 4.80 -8.82 -2.32
N LYS A 140 6.06 -8.55 -2.67
CA LYS A 140 7.22 -9.06 -1.92
C LYS A 140 7.22 -8.50 -0.51
N HIS A 141 7.07 -7.18 -0.38
CA HIS A 141 7.08 -6.50 0.90
C HIS A 141 5.95 -6.93 1.83
N ILE A 142 4.70 -6.89 1.35
CA ILE A 142 3.52 -7.31 2.14
C ILE A 142 3.70 -8.74 2.63
N LYS A 143 4.25 -9.63 1.81
CA LYS A 143 4.53 -11.00 2.23
C LYS A 143 5.51 -11.04 3.40
N THR A 144 6.66 -10.41 3.26
CA THR A 144 7.68 -10.35 4.32
C THR A 144 7.10 -9.71 5.59
N GLU A 145 6.39 -8.60 5.44
CA GLU A 145 5.82 -7.89 6.58
C GLU A 145 4.75 -8.72 7.30
N GLU A 146 3.81 -9.33 6.59
CA GLU A 146 2.77 -10.14 7.24
C GLU A 146 3.32 -11.43 7.86
N GLU A 147 4.14 -12.18 7.12
CA GLU A 147 4.62 -13.50 7.53
C GLU A 147 5.73 -13.40 8.59
N ASP A 148 6.67 -12.47 8.42
CA ASP A 148 7.88 -12.41 9.25
C ASP A 148 7.81 -11.33 10.33
N PHE A 149 7.16 -10.19 10.07
CA PHE A 149 7.16 -9.05 11.00
C PHE A 149 5.89 -8.97 11.86
N LEU A 150 4.70 -8.83 11.26
CA LEU A 150 3.43 -8.66 11.98
C LEU A 150 3.05 -9.88 12.80
N SER A 151 3.44 -11.08 12.35
CA SER A 151 3.33 -12.32 13.14
C SER A 151 4.08 -12.21 14.47
N ILE A 152 5.30 -11.66 14.46
CA ILE A 152 6.10 -11.40 15.66
C ILE A 152 5.49 -10.27 16.48
N ALA A 153 5.10 -9.15 15.84
CA ALA A 153 4.52 -7.99 16.50
C ALA A 153 3.28 -8.37 17.32
N GLN A 154 2.41 -9.22 16.78
CA GLN A 154 1.20 -9.72 17.43
C GLN A 154 1.48 -10.41 18.77
N HIS A 155 2.63 -11.07 18.92
CA HIS A 155 3.02 -11.79 20.13
C HIS A 155 3.83 -10.94 21.11
N MET A 156 4.45 -9.85 20.64
CA MET A 156 5.38 -9.05 21.43
C MET A 156 4.76 -7.77 22.01
N LEU A 157 3.78 -7.19 21.32
CA LEU A 157 3.17 -5.94 21.76
C LEU A 157 2.19 -6.19 22.91
N SER A 158 2.31 -5.36 23.96
CA SER A 158 1.33 -5.34 25.05
C SER A 158 0.01 -4.72 24.58
N SER A 159 -1.08 -4.99 25.31
CA SER A 159 -2.37 -4.35 25.04
C SER A 159 -2.31 -2.83 25.12
N GLU A 160 -1.49 -2.27 26.01
CA GLU A 160 -1.29 -0.82 26.12
C GLU A 160 -0.58 -0.25 24.89
N GLN A 161 0.44 -0.93 24.38
CA GLN A 161 1.14 -0.52 23.15
C GLN A 161 0.20 -0.57 21.93
N LEU A 162 -0.65 -1.59 21.84
CA LEU A 162 -1.64 -1.69 20.76
C LEU A 162 -2.68 -0.57 20.82
N VAL A 163 -3.17 -0.21 22.01
CA VAL A 163 -4.09 0.93 22.17
C VAL A 163 -3.42 2.23 21.72
N HIS A 164 -2.19 2.49 22.18
CA HIS A 164 -1.46 3.71 21.79
C HIS A 164 -1.20 3.78 20.28
N LEU A 165 -0.80 2.67 19.67
CA LEU A 165 -0.62 2.57 18.21
C LEU A 165 -1.92 2.93 17.48
N GLY A 166 -3.05 2.34 17.89
CA GLY A 166 -4.36 2.63 17.31
C GLY A 166 -4.76 4.11 17.43
N GLU A 167 -4.49 4.74 18.57
CA GLU A 167 -4.72 6.17 18.79
C GLU A 167 -3.87 7.05 17.86
N SER A 168 -2.57 6.76 17.71
CA SER A 168 -1.68 7.47 16.79
C SER A 168 -2.16 7.33 15.34
N MET A 169 -2.53 6.12 14.90
CA MET A 169 -3.08 5.88 13.56
C MET A 169 -4.36 6.69 13.32
N LYS A 170 -5.25 6.75 14.32
CA LYS A 170 -6.49 7.53 14.27
C LYS A 170 -6.21 9.03 14.19
N GLU A 171 -5.33 9.54 15.03
CA GLU A 171 -4.97 10.96 15.07
C GLU A 171 -4.39 11.42 13.73
N ARG A 172 -3.50 10.60 13.14
CA ARG A 172 -2.89 10.87 11.83
C ARG A 172 -3.94 11.08 10.73
N ARG A 173 -5.05 10.35 10.81
CA ARG A 173 -6.18 10.44 9.85
C ARG A 173 -7.18 11.55 10.21
N GLY A 174 -7.24 11.96 11.48
CA GLY A 174 -8.02 13.11 11.94
C GLY A 174 -7.38 14.47 11.60
N LYS A 175 -6.04 14.55 11.62
CA LYS A 175 -5.28 15.77 11.26
C LYS A 175 -5.35 16.11 9.77
N GLY A 176 -5.77 15.18 8.91
CA GLY A 176 -5.99 15.39 7.47
C GLY A 176 -7.36 16.00 7.10
N ARG A 177 -8.22 16.30 8.08
CA ARG A 177 -9.43 17.13 7.87
C ARG A 177 -9.07 18.59 8.08
N ILE A 178 -8.51 19.24 7.06
CA ILE A 178 -8.46 20.71 6.93
C ILE A 178 -8.95 21.06 5.54
#